data_AF-A0A831U022-F1
#
_entry.id   AF-A0A831U022-F1
#
_cell.length_a   1.000
_cell.length_b   1.000
_cell.length_c   1.000
_cell.angle_alpha   90.00
_cell.angle_beta   90.00
_cell.angle_gamma   90.00
#
_symmetry.space_group_name_H-M   'P 1'
#
loop_
_entity.id
_entity.type
_entity.pdbx_description
1 polymer ?
#
loop_
_entity_poly.entity_id
_entity_poly.type
_entity_poly.pdbx_seq_one_letter_code
_entity_poly.pdbx_strand_id
1 'polypeptide(L)'
;EQCAGCHGPRGRGDAPGVGQLRPPPADLTGPATVRASDQWLMWRISEGVPDTEMPAFREVLSARDRWALVLFVRSLAPRRR
;
A
#
# COMPACT_ATOMS: atom_id res chain seq x y z
N GLU A 1 3.43 5.73 -10.36
CA GLU A 1 3.55 4.51 -11.18
C GLU A 1 3.73 3.22 -10.37
N GLN A 2 4.76 3.06 -9.53
CA GLN A 2 5.10 1.77 -8.88
C GLN A 2 3.99 1.17 -7.98
N CYS A 3 3.25 1.99 -7.22
CA CYS A 3 2.22 1.49 -6.30
C CYS A 3 0.86 1.29 -6.99
N ALA A 4 0.48 2.24 -7.86
CA ALA A 4 -0.80 2.25 -8.54
C ALA A 4 -0.95 1.09 -9.56
N GLY A 5 0.17 0.55 -10.06
CA GLY A 5 0.17 -0.62 -10.94
C GLY A 5 -0.46 -1.87 -10.30
N CYS A 6 -0.44 -1.99 -8.97
CA CYS A 6 -1.12 -3.06 -8.26
C CYS A 6 -2.34 -2.57 -7.46
N HIS A 7 -2.20 -1.44 -6.75
CA HIS A 7 -3.26 -0.94 -5.87
C HIS A 7 -4.33 -0.11 -6.60
N GLY A 8 -4.14 0.21 -7.87
CA GLY A 8 -5.04 1.05 -8.65
C GLY A 8 -4.92 2.54 -8.31
N PRO A 9 -5.45 3.44 -9.16
CA PRO A 9 -5.34 4.89 -8.96
C PRO A 9 -6.11 5.38 -7.71
N ARG A 10 -7.06 4.59 -7.22
CA ARG A 10 -7.84 4.88 -6.01
C ARG A 10 -7.42 4.04 -4.81
N GLY A 11 -6.35 3.25 -4.93
CA GLY A 11 -5.83 2.42 -3.84
C GLY A 11 -6.73 1.25 -3.45
N ARG A 12 -7.60 0.74 -4.32
CA ARG A 12 -8.55 -0.33 -3.99
C ARG A 12 -8.04 -1.75 -4.22
N GLY A 13 -6.81 -1.90 -4.70
CA GLY A 13 -6.28 -3.22 -5.07
C GLY A 13 -6.89 -3.78 -6.35
N ASP A 14 -7.41 -2.91 -7.22
CA ASP A 14 -8.23 -3.26 -8.39
C ASP A 14 -7.58 -2.85 -9.72
N ALA A 15 -6.25 -2.72 -9.76
CA ALA A 15 -5.54 -2.43 -11.01
C ALA A 15 -5.77 -3.53 -12.06
N PRO A 16 -5.83 -3.20 -13.37
CA PRO A 16 -5.96 -4.21 -14.41
C PRO A 16 -4.85 -5.26 -14.33
N GLY A 17 -5.22 -6.55 -14.37
CA GLY A 17 -4.26 -7.65 -14.36
C GLY A 17 -3.74 -8.06 -12.98
N VAL A 18 -4.39 -7.69 -11.87
CA VAL A 18 -4.04 -8.18 -10.52
C VAL A 18 -4.91 -9.33 -10.01
N GLY A 19 -5.94 -9.73 -10.77
CA GLY A 19 -6.94 -10.72 -10.34
C GLY A 19 -6.40 -12.13 -10.09
N GLN A 20 -5.24 -12.46 -10.66
CA GLN A 20 -4.53 -13.73 -10.50
C GLN A 20 -3.52 -13.73 -9.34
N LEU A 21 -3.25 -12.56 -8.72
CA LEU A 21 -2.29 -12.47 -7.63
C LEU A 21 -2.84 -13.13 -6.35
N ARG A 22 -1.96 -13.88 -5.68
CA ARG A 22 -2.27 -14.60 -4.43
C ARG A 22 -1.18 -14.28 -3.41
N PRO A 23 -1.50 -13.59 -2.30
CA PRO A 23 -2.77 -12.91 -2.00
C PRO A 23 -3.03 -11.72 -2.96
N PRO A 24 -4.28 -11.26 -3.10
CA PRO A 24 -4.58 -10.07 -3.89
C PRO A 24 -3.98 -8.82 -3.25
N PRO A 25 -3.68 -7.75 -4.03
CA PRO A 25 -3.25 -6.49 -3.47
C PRO A 25 -4.27 -5.95 -2.45
N ALA A 26 -3.77 -5.37 -1.36
CA ALA A 26 -4.63 -4.83 -0.33
C ALA A 26 -5.45 -3.63 -0.83
N ASP A 27 -6.71 -3.55 -0.40
CA ASP A 27 -7.50 -2.32 -0.45
C ASP A 27 -6.96 -1.34 0.60
N LEU A 28 -6.24 -0.32 0.13
CA LEU A 28 -5.64 0.73 0.93
C LEU A 28 -6.70 1.67 1.55
N THR A 29 -7.91 1.67 1.02
CA THR A 29 -9.07 2.38 1.58
C THR A 29 -9.88 1.53 2.56
N GLY A 30 -9.58 0.23 2.61
CA GLY A 30 -10.32 -0.77 3.35
C GLY A 30 -10.07 -0.72 4.87
N PRO A 31 -10.97 -1.30 5.69
CA PRO A 31 -10.91 -1.21 7.14
C PRO A 31 -9.62 -1.76 7.76
N ALA A 32 -9.01 -2.78 7.14
CA ALA A 32 -7.75 -3.34 7.60
C ALA A 32 -6.60 -2.31 7.53
N THR A 33 -6.45 -1.64 6.37
CA THR A 33 -5.44 -0.60 6.16
C THR A 33 -5.72 0.63 7.03
N VAL A 34 -6.98 1.04 7.15
CA VAL A 34 -7.39 2.18 7.98
C VAL A 34 -7.06 1.94 9.46
N ARG A 35 -7.26 0.72 9.97
CA ARG A 35 -6.95 0.36 11.37
C ARG A 35 -5.48 0.06 11.64
N ALA A 36 -4.68 -0.25 10.61
CA ALA A 36 -3.25 -0.47 10.78
C ALA A 36 -2.61 0.80 11.37
N SER A 37 -1.55 0.65 12.17
CA SER A 37 -0.79 1.80 12.66
C SER A 37 0.12 2.37 11.57
N ASP A 38 0.54 3.63 11.71
CA ASP A 38 1.48 4.24 10.76
C ASP A 38 2.82 3.48 10.71
N GLN A 39 3.26 2.96 11.86
CA GLN A 39 4.47 2.14 11.95
C GLN A 39 4.31 0.82 11.19
N TRP A 40 3.12 0.21 11.24
CA TRP A 40 2.84 -1.00 10.48
C TRP A 40 2.82 -0.73 8.98
N LEU A 41 2.21 0.37 8.54
CA LEU A 41 2.23 0.79 7.12
C LEU A 41 3.66 1.09 6.66
N MET A 42 4.42 1.81 7.46
CA MET A 42 5.85 2.08 7.21
C MET A 42 6.63 0.78 7.07
N TRP A 43 6.43 -0.18 7.97
CA TRP A 43 7.07 -1.49 7.91
C TRP A 43 6.72 -2.25 6.62
N ARG A 44 5.44 -2.30 6.23
CA ARG A 44 5.02 -2.96 4.98
C ARG A 44 5.55 -2.30 3.72
N ILE A 45 5.61 -0.97 3.67
CA ILE A 45 6.24 -0.28 2.54
C ILE A 45 7.74 -0.57 2.52
N SER A 46 8.37 -0.66 3.69
CA SER A 46 9.82 -0.87 3.79
C SER A 46 10.23 -2.28 3.39
N GLU A 47 9.59 -3.28 3.97
CA GLU A 47 9.99 -4.69 3.89
C GLU A 47 9.14 -5.50 2.90
N GLY A 48 8.11 -4.89 2.31
CA GLY A 48 7.16 -5.57 1.44
C GLY A 48 6.27 -6.56 2.20
N VAL A 49 5.74 -7.53 1.45
CA VAL A 49 5.02 -8.67 2.04
C VAL A 49 5.63 -9.96 1.48
N PRO A 50 6.26 -10.78 2.33
CA PRO A 50 6.82 -12.07 1.92
C PRO A 50 5.81 -12.96 1.21
N ASP A 51 6.27 -13.73 0.24
CA ASP A 51 5.45 -14.64 -0.58
C ASP A 51 4.32 -13.94 -1.37
N THR A 52 4.54 -12.67 -1.74
CA THR A 52 3.62 -11.89 -2.57
C THR A 52 4.39 -11.05 -3.60
N GLU A 53 3.66 -10.48 -4.55
CA GLU A 53 4.21 -9.53 -5.53
C GLU A 53 4.52 -8.13 -4.95
N MET A 54 4.31 -7.88 -3.65
CA MET A 54 4.62 -6.58 -3.04
C MET A 54 6.10 -6.55 -2.59
N PRO A 55 7.00 -5.88 -3.33
CA PRO A 55 8.43 -5.88 -3.00
C PRO A 55 8.73 -4.97 -1.81
N ALA A 56 9.94 -5.13 -1.26
CA ALA A 56 10.51 -4.21 -0.30
C ALA A 56 10.96 -2.92 -1.00
N PHE A 57 10.59 -1.75 -0.47
CA PHE A 57 11.02 -0.45 -1.00
C PHE A 57 12.09 0.23 -0.16
N ARG A 58 12.55 -0.40 0.93
CA ARG A 58 13.56 0.17 1.84
C ARG A 58 14.85 0.62 1.13
N GLU A 59 15.32 -0.18 0.18
CA GLU A 59 16.58 0.07 -0.55
C GLU A 59 16.40 1.02 -1.75
N VAL A 60 15.14 1.26 -2.17
CA VAL A 60 14.81 2.07 -3.35
C VAL A 60 14.30 3.46 -2.97
N LEU A 61 13.66 3.58 -1.80
CA LEU A 61 13.06 4.82 -1.30
C LEU A 61 13.67 5.26 0.03
N SER A 62 13.96 6.57 0.13
CA SER A 62 14.40 7.17 1.37
C SER A 62 13.37 6.96 2.49
N ALA A 63 13.81 6.99 3.75
CA ALA A 63 12.88 6.91 4.88
C ALA A 63 11.83 8.04 4.84
N ARG A 64 12.23 9.23 4.38
CA ARG A 64 11.34 10.39 4.20
C ARG A 64 10.25 10.10 3.16
N ASP A 65 10.61 9.53 2.02
CA ASP A 65 9.64 9.23 0.95
C ASP A 65 8.68 8.11 1.36
N ARG A 66 9.18 7.10 2.09
CA ARG A 66 8.31 6.05 2.66
C ARG A 66 7.31 6.62 3.66
N TRP A 67 7.72 7.57 4.51
CA TRP A 67 6.80 8.29 5.38
C TRP A 67 5.78 9.14 4.61
N ALA A 68 6.20 9.79 3.53
CA ALA A 68 5.27 10.51 2.65
C ALA A 68 4.23 9.56 2.02
N LEU A 69 4.63 8.34 1.64
CA LEU A 69 3.70 7.31 1.17
C LEU A 69 2.71 6.88 2.25
N VAL A 70 3.14 6.74 3.51
CA VAL A 70 2.21 6.45 4.63
C VAL A 70 1.14 7.54 4.72
N LEU A 71 1.55 8.82 4.69
CA LEU A 71 0.61 9.95 4.72
C LEU A 71 -0.32 9.97 3.50
N PHE A 72 0.21 9.63 2.32
CA PHE A 72 -0.60 9.48 1.11
C PHE A 72 -1.64 8.37 1.27
N VAL A 73 -1.27 7.18 1.77
CA VAL A 73 -2.20 6.09 2.06
C VAL A 73 -3.29 6.53 3.03
N ARG A 74 -2.95 7.29 4.07
CA ARG A 74 -3.96 7.88 4.99
C ARG A 74 -4.92 8.81 4.29
N SER A 75 -4.47 9.57 3.30
CA SER A 75 -5.33 10.48 2.54
C SER A 75 -6.35 9.76 1.64
N LEU A 76 -6.12 8.48 1.32
CA LEU A 76 -7.04 7.65 0.52
C LEU A 76 -8.23 7.13 1.33
N ALA A 77 -8.11 7.07 2.65
CA ALA A 77 -9.19 6.61 3.50
C ALA A 77 -10.43 7.52 3.33
N PRO A 78 -11.65 6.96 3.30
CA PRO A 78 -12.86 7.76 3.26
C PRO A 78 -12.84 8.75 4.44
N ARG A 79 -12.97 10.05 4.15
CA ARG A 79 -13.13 11.04 5.20
C ARG A 79 -14.36 10.63 6.02
N ARG A 80 -14.16 10.30 7.31
CA ARG A 80 -15.27 10.20 8.25
C ARG A 80 -15.99 11.55 8.21
N ARG A 81 -17.24 11.55 7.73
CA ARG A 81 -18.18 12.64 8.00
C ARG A 81 -18.67 12.52 9.43
#